data_AF-A0A327NVY3-F1
#
_entry.id   AF-A0A327NVY3-F1
#
_cell.length_a   1.000
_cell.length_b   1.000
_cell.length_c   1.000
_cell.angle_alpha   90.00
_cell.angle_beta   90.00
_cell.angle_gamma   90.00
#
_symmetry.space_group_name_H-M   'P 1'
#
loop_
_entity.id
_entity.type
_entity.pdbx_description
1 polymer ?
#
loop_
_entity_poly.entity_id
_entity_poly.type
_entity_poly.pdbx_seq_one_letter_code
_entity_poly.pdbx_strand_id
1 'polypeptide(L)'
;MPPGGATLALGDTAQAIYEFAQVFDRCPSRRKAAETSLRKNGIRFKEGALQYAKTNKERAAVYALCAIQPGGPMVLDLLRELIRLTPTNPLIELVMSREINRNEYYFFSTDSEYMQNNMSDHPDSVGFVNRKADSESYFDKLRSFALESADNKALGNPAFWYTAAAYLDYIGKDYKAAKTHLDEAVLQPTTNTHLKKQIAVQRMLLLAAQTTTISPEAENQLIGYLEEFDTTGNFRLNNAFVAVCKQFADTYRHKTETKSGWLSGCSRTKEQPVDGPSEAKAYLLTMLTTQAGSDSYFASTTDPNTIEDTISAATIGQTITFASQPTTDFDKRLLKLSGVTNDYLSLLLGRRLMMEHQYAKAADAFAKVDPKTWENEAFSMYFQTNPFAVKMPPIQSADGSVNFPAEADENPYTPVQFARRMADLEQQAKAATGDKAAELYYQLGCGAWNLSWYGNAWLLVKSYWSAGEPPVYSLPTNPTEKQRRIDQLMNTDYYTTTHARGYFEQSAKVAKISAIADRSAYMAARCEAHAFSLQRSIEQIRNGYVYEDDSTFVKKMLTLRKTKYASDYNAFFNNHTRTMFNKEMIRECAMYKDFLTFGDRVEE
;
A
#
# COMPACT_ATOMS: atom_id res chain seq x y z
N MET A 1 -34.12 -38.95 -19.61
CA MET A 1 -34.41 -37.85 -18.67
C MET A 1 -34.60 -36.60 -19.49
N PRO A 2 -35.66 -35.80 -19.25
CA PRO A 2 -35.69 -34.43 -19.75
C PRO A 2 -34.44 -33.69 -19.27
N PRO A 3 -33.92 -32.72 -20.04
CA PRO A 3 -32.84 -31.87 -19.55
C PRO A 3 -33.36 -31.04 -18.37
N GLY A 4 -32.65 -31.02 -17.23
CA GLY A 4 -33.09 -30.35 -15.99
C GLY A 4 -33.56 -28.90 -16.15
N GLY A 5 -33.10 -28.19 -17.18
CA GLY A 5 -33.61 -26.86 -17.53
C GLY A 5 -35.05 -26.85 -18.04
N ALA A 6 -35.48 -27.87 -18.78
CA ALA A 6 -36.87 -28.00 -19.24
C ALA A 6 -37.82 -28.32 -18.07
N THR A 7 -37.42 -29.24 -17.20
CA THR A 7 -38.17 -29.56 -15.97
C THR A 7 -38.32 -28.35 -15.06
N LEU A 8 -37.23 -27.56 -14.92
CA LEU A 8 -37.28 -26.30 -14.18
C LEU A 8 -38.23 -25.27 -14.82
N ALA A 9 -38.21 -25.14 -16.15
CA ALA A 9 -39.11 -24.24 -16.88
C ALA A 9 -40.59 -24.64 -16.74
N LEU A 10 -40.87 -25.94 -16.52
CA LEU A 10 -42.21 -26.46 -16.23
C LEU A 10 -42.63 -26.29 -14.76
N GLY A 11 -41.77 -25.73 -13.90
CA GLY A 11 -42.07 -25.45 -12.50
C GLY A 11 -41.80 -26.58 -11.51
N ASP A 12 -41.45 -27.79 -11.98
CA ASP A 12 -41.07 -28.90 -11.08
C ASP A 12 -39.64 -28.74 -10.59
N THR A 13 -39.48 -27.92 -9.54
CA THR A 13 -38.17 -27.66 -8.94
C THR A 13 -37.57 -28.91 -8.30
N ALA A 14 -38.38 -29.82 -7.76
CA ALA A 14 -37.90 -30.99 -7.03
C ALA A 14 -37.24 -31.99 -7.99
N GLN A 15 -37.91 -32.28 -9.11
CA GLN A 15 -37.33 -33.10 -10.16
C GLN A 15 -36.13 -32.41 -10.83
N ALA A 16 -36.19 -31.10 -11.06
CA ALA A 16 -35.07 -30.36 -11.63
C ALA A 16 -33.81 -30.41 -10.75
N ILE A 17 -33.94 -30.26 -9.42
CA ILE A 17 -32.81 -30.41 -8.48
C ILE A 17 -32.17 -31.78 -8.64
N TYR A 18 -32.98 -32.85 -8.66
CA TYR A 18 -32.50 -34.20 -8.84
C TYR A 18 -31.75 -34.38 -10.18
N GLU A 19 -32.33 -33.91 -11.28
CA GLU A 19 -31.73 -34.01 -12.62
C GLU A 19 -30.40 -33.24 -12.70
N PHE A 20 -30.35 -32.01 -12.18
CA PHE A 20 -29.11 -31.25 -12.09
C PHE A 20 -28.07 -31.92 -11.17
N ALA A 21 -28.49 -32.55 -10.08
CA ALA A 21 -27.61 -33.32 -9.20
C ALA A 21 -26.97 -34.51 -9.93
N GLN A 22 -27.73 -35.19 -10.79
CA GLN A 22 -27.19 -36.27 -11.61
C GLN A 22 -26.17 -35.76 -12.63
N VAL A 23 -26.43 -34.59 -13.26
CA VAL A 23 -25.45 -33.94 -14.14
C VAL A 23 -24.20 -33.54 -13.36
N PHE A 24 -24.37 -32.99 -12.16
CA PHE A 24 -23.26 -32.57 -11.31
C PHE A 24 -22.37 -33.75 -10.89
N ASP A 25 -22.95 -34.86 -10.45
CA ASP A 25 -22.19 -36.06 -10.05
C ASP A 25 -21.47 -36.70 -11.24
N ARG A 26 -22.22 -36.96 -12.32
CA ARG A 26 -21.77 -37.83 -13.43
C ARG A 26 -21.02 -37.10 -14.54
N CYS A 27 -21.16 -35.79 -14.68
CA CYS A 27 -20.59 -35.03 -15.79
C CYS A 27 -19.66 -33.91 -15.28
N PRO A 28 -18.38 -34.19 -14.97
CA PRO A 28 -17.41 -33.20 -14.50
C PRO A 28 -17.37 -31.91 -15.34
N SER A 29 -17.40 -32.03 -16.68
CA SER A 29 -17.39 -30.90 -17.62
C SER A 29 -18.65 -30.02 -17.57
N ARG A 30 -19.74 -30.49 -16.94
CA ARG A 30 -21.02 -29.79 -16.81
C ARG A 30 -21.38 -29.42 -15.37
N ARG A 31 -20.53 -29.74 -14.39
CA ARG A 31 -20.73 -29.39 -12.97
C ARG A 31 -21.03 -27.92 -12.75
N LYS A 32 -20.22 -27.04 -13.35
CA LYS A 32 -20.40 -25.59 -13.23
C LYS A 32 -21.77 -25.16 -13.78
N ALA A 33 -22.20 -25.73 -14.92
CA ALA A 33 -23.49 -25.40 -15.50
C ALA A 33 -24.65 -25.85 -14.58
N ALA A 34 -24.61 -27.09 -14.05
CA ALA A 34 -25.62 -27.60 -13.14
C ALA A 34 -25.70 -26.79 -11.83
N GLU A 35 -24.55 -26.46 -11.24
CA GLU A 35 -24.46 -25.61 -10.06
C GLU A 35 -25.02 -24.20 -10.33
N THR A 36 -24.62 -23.59 -11.45
CA THR A 36 -25.06 -22.25 -11.83
C THR A 36 -26.55 -22.20 -12.15
N SER A 37 -27.13 -23.28 -12.69
CA SER A 37 -28.57 -23.37 -12.94
C SER A 37 -29.39 -23.28 -11.66
N LEU A 38 -28.97 -23.89 -10.56
CA LEU A 38 -29.62 -23.71 -9.26
C LEU A 38 -29.39 -22.30 -8.71
N ARG A 39 -28.14 -21.83 -8.76
CA ARG A 39 -27.73 -20.53 -8.23
C ARG A 39 -28.51 -19.37 -8.83
N LYS A 40 -28.58 -19.29 -10.16
CA LYS A 40 -29.26 -18.20 -10.89
C LYS A 40 -30.75 -18.10 -10.57
N ASN A 41 -31.37 -19.22 -10.18
CA ASN A 41 -32.79 -19.29 -9.86
C ASN A 41 -33.06 -19.29 -8.36
N GLY A 42 -32.04 -19.04 -7.51
CA GLY A 42 -32.20 -19.03 -6.06
C GLY A 42 -32.64 -20.38 -5.46
N ILE A 43 -32.46 -21.48 -6.20
CA ILE A 43 -32.97 -22.80 -5.80
C ILE A 43 -32.11 -23.34 -4.64
N ARG A 44 -32.77 -23.91 -3.65
CA ARG A 44 -32.17 -24.52 -2.46
C ARG A 44 -32.67 -25.96 -2.31
N PHE A 45 -32.10 -26.67 -1.33
CA PHE A 45 -32.49 -28.04 -1.02
C PHE A 45 -34.01 -28.15 -0.82
N LYS A 46 -34.62 -29.15 -1.44
CA LYS A 46 -36.01 -29.56 -1.25
C LYS A 46 -36.03 -31.05 -1.01
N GLU A 47 -36.62 -31.49 0.09
CA GLU A 47 -36.68 -32.91 0.46
C GLU A 47 -37.35 -33.76 -0.62
N GLY A 48 -38.37 -33.22 -1.30
CA GLY A 48 -39.03 -33.86 -2.43
C GLY A 48 -38.09 -34.23 -3.59
N ALA A 49 -36.91 -33.63 -3.73
CA ALA A 49 -35.94 -34.05 -4.75
C ALA A 49 -35.41 -35.48 -4.50
N LEU A 50 -35.42 -35.93 -3.25
CA LEU A 50 -34.92 -37.26 -2.87
C LEU A 50 -35.84 -38.40 -3.33
N GLN A 51 -37.12 -38.11 -3.61
CA GLN A 51 -38.08 -39.12 -4.08
C GLN A 51 -37.74 -39.65 -5.49
N TYR A 52 -37.02 -38.84 -6.28
CA TYR A 52 -36.59 -39.21 -7.63
C TYR A 52 -35.30 -40.03 -7.63
N ALA A 53 -34.56 -40.04 -6.51
CA ALA A 53 -33.32 -40.80 -6.36
C ALA A 53 -33.61 -42.26 -5.97
N LYS A 54 -33.00 -43.19 -6.71
CA LYS A 54 -33.16 -44.63 -6.54
C LYS A 54 -32.05 -45.24 -5.68
N THR A 55 -30.89 -44.61 -5.63
CA THR A 55 -29.72 -45.12 -4.89
C THR A 55 -29.18 -44.10 -3.88
N ASN A 56 -28.41 -44.58 -2.90
CA ASN A 56 -27.72 -43.71 -1.95
C ASN A 56 -26.76 -42.74 -2.65
N LYS A 57 -26.11 -43.17 -3.73
CA LYS A 57 -25.26 -42.31 -4.56
C LYS A 57 -26.06 -41.18 -5.21
N GLU A 58 -27.25 -41.47 -5.70
CA GLU A 58 -28.11 -40.46 -6.31
C GLU A 58 -28.65 -39.45 -5.28
N ARG A 59 -28.98 -39.91 -4.07
CA ARG A 59 -29.35 -39.04 -2.93
C ARG A 59 -28.18 -38.17 -2.48
N ALA A 60 -26.99 -38.75 -2.37
CA ALA A 60 -25.75 -38.06 -2.05
C ALA A 60 -25.45 -36.93 -3.05
N ALA A 61 -25.66 -37.15 -4.35
CA ALA A 61 -25.49 -36.11 -5.36
C ALA A 61 -26.43 -34.90 -5.12
N VAL A 62 -27.68 -35.14 -4.70
CA VAL A 62 -28.64 -34.07 -4.35
C VAL A 62 -28.13 -33.26 -3.17
N TYR A 63 -27.72 -33.93 -2.09
CA TYR A 63 -27.16 -33.25 -0.93
C TYR A 63 -25.92 -32.43 -1.28
N ALA A 64 -24.97 -32.99 -2.02
CA ALA A 64 -23.74 -32.30 -2.40
C ALA A 64 -23.99 -31.05 -3.26
N LEU A 65 -24.81 -31.16 -4.32
CA LEU A 65 -25.12 -30.03 -5.20
C LEU A 65 -25.83 -28.89 -4.45
N CYS A 66 -26.76 -29.23 -3.56
CA CYS A 66 -27.46 -28.22 -2.75
C CYS A 66 -26.55 -27.62 -1.69
N ALA A 67 -25.66 -28.40 -1.08
CA ALA A 67 -24.78 -27.93 -0.02
C ALA A 67 -23.74 -26.91 -0.51
N ILE A 68 -23.28 -26.97 -1.76
CA ILE A 68 -22.26 -26.05 -2.29
C ILE A 68 -22.81 -24.68 -2.76
N GLN A 69 -24.13 -24.51 -2.82
CA GLN A 69 -24.78 -23.28 -3.29
C GLN A 69 -24.39 -22.07 -2.41
N PRO A 70 -24.09 -20.89 -2.97
CA PRO A 70 -23.77 -19.71 -2.16
C PRO A 70 -25.02 -19.09 -1.49
N GLY A 71 -24.83 -18.32 -0.41
CA GLY A 71 -25.86 -17.45 0.17
C GLY A 71 -27.11 -18.18 0.70
N GLY A 72 -26.94 -19.08 1.67
CA GLY A 72 -28.03 -19.87 2.27
C GLY A 72 -27.75 -20.21 3.74
N PRO A 73 -28.64 -20.97 4.40
CA PRO A 73 -28.40 -21.46 5.75
C PRO A 73 -27.18 -22.39 5.76
N MET A 74 -26.62 -22.58 6.95
CA MET A 74 -25.54 -23.53 7.19
C MET A 74 -25.98 -24.97 6.85
N VAL A 75 -25.11 -25.77 6.23
CA VAL A 75 -25.45 -27.07 5.59
C VAL A 75 -24.74 -28.27 6.22
N LEU A 76 -24.24 -28.15 7.45
CA LEU A 76 -23.63 -29.28 8.16
C LEU A 76 -24.52 -30.53 8.19
N ASP A 77 -25.85 -30.35 8.30
CA ASP A 77 -26.78 -31.48 8.28
C ASP A 77 -26.85 -32.17 6.90
N LEU A 78 -26.75 -31.41 5.80
CA LEU A 78 -26.66 -32.00 4.46
C LEU A 78 -25.33 -32.76 4.27
N LEU A 79 -24.25 -32.26 4.86
CA LEU A 79 -22.95 -32.93 4.86
C LEU A 79 -23.00 -34.24 5.67
N ARG A 80 -23.66 -34.25 6.84
CA ARG A 80 -23.88 -35.46 7.64
C ARG A 80 -24.67 -36.52 6.86
N GLU A 81 -25.73 -36.12 6.16
CA GLU A 81 -26.49 -37.04 5.31
C GLU A 81 -25.68 -37.58 4.14
N LEU A 82 -24.88 -36.73 3.49
CA LEU A 82 -23.95 -37.13 2.43
C LEU A 82 -22.98 -38.23 2.90
N ILE A 83 -22.39 -38.05 4.09
CA ILE A 83 -21.45 -39.02 4.69
C ILE A 83 -22.16 -40.30 5.08
N ARG A 84 -23.33 -40.21 5.73
CA ARG A 84 -24.13 -41.37 6.14
C ARG A 84 -24.48 -42.27 4.94
N LEU A 85 -24.80 -41.67 3.80
CA LEU A 85 -25.19 -42.38 2.58
C LEU A 85 -24.00 -42.94 1.80
N THR A 86 -22.92 -42.16 1.70
CA THR A 86 -21.76 -42.47 0.87
C THR A 86 -20.48 -41.88 1.51
N PRO A 87 -19.89 -42.53 2.52
CA PRO A 87 -18.77 -41.95 3.27
C PRO A 87 -17.49 -41.79 2.45
N THR A 88 -17.35 -42.54 1.34
CA THR A 88 -16.22 -42.43 0.41
C THR A 88 -16.51 -41.53 -0.80
N ASN A 89 -17.52 -40.65 -0.70
CA ASN A 89 -17.90 -39.78 -1.82
C ASN A 89 -16.87 -38.67 -2.03
N PRO A 90 -16.34 -38.49 -3.25
CA PRO A 90 -15.29 -37.49 -3.53
C PRO A 90 -15.74 -36.04 -3.35
N LEU A 91 -17.04 -35.76 -3.16
CA LEU A 91 -17.57 -34.42 -2.96
C LEU A 91 -17.63 -33.99 -1.49
N ILE A 92 -17.39 -34.89 -0.53
CA ILE A 92 -17.48 -34.58 0.91
C ILE A 92 -16.50 -33.46 1.29
N GLU A 93 -15.24 -33.58 0.89
CA GLU A 93 -14.20 -32.57 1.16
C GLU A 93 -14.55 -31.22 0.53
N LEU A 94 -15.10 -31.23 -0.70
CA LEU A 94 -15.57 -30.02 -1.37
C LEU A 94 -16.69 -29.33 -0.58
N VAL A 95 -17.66 -30.09 -0.09
CA VAL A 95 -18.77 -29.55 0.71
C VAL A 95 -18.24 -28.95 2.01
N MET A 96 -17.33 -29.63 2.72
CA MET A 96 -16.70 -29.10 3.92
C MET A 96 -15.95 -27.80 3.64
N SER A 97 -15.07 -27.77 2.64
CA SER A 97 -14.34 -26.54 2.29
C SER A 97 -15.28 -25.39 1.92
N ARG A 98 -16.36 -25.66 1.19
CA ARG A 98 -17.35 -24.63 0.85
C ARG A 98 -18.11 -24.13 2.07
N GLU A 99 -18.33 -24.97 3.07
CA GLU A 99 -19.01 -24.57 4.29
C GLU A 99 -18.13 -23.72 5.20
N ILE A 100 -16.84 -24.03 5.30
CA ILE A 100 -15.86 -23.15 5.96
C ILE A 100 -15.88 -21.77 5.30
N ASN A 101 -15.72 -21.70 3.98
CA ASN A 101 -15.73 -20.44 3.24
C ASN A 101 -17.07 -19.67 3.40
N ARG A 102 -18.19 -20.39 3.53
CA ARG A 102 -19.49 -19.76 3.78
C ARG A 102 -19.51 -19.11 5.16
N ASN A 103 -19.01 -19.79 6.18
CA ASN A 103 -18.98 -19.22 7.53
C ASN A 103 -18.01 -18.03 7.62
N GLU A 104 -16.84 -18.13 6.98
CA GLU A 104 -15.89 -17.02 6.84
C GLU A 104 -16.54 -15.76 6.27
N TYR A 105 -17.36 -15.91 5.22
CA TYR A 105 -18.07 -14.78 4.61
C TYR A 105 -18.92 -14.02 5.64
N TYR A 106 -19.70 -14.72 6.46
CA TYR A 106 -20.52 -14.06 7.48
C TYR A 106 -19.67 -13.48 8.63
N PHE A 107 -18.63 -14.20 9.05
CA PHE A 107 -17.75 -13.79 10.13
C PHE A 107 -16.95 -12.51 9.79
N PHE A 108 -16.21 -12.52 8.67
CA PHE A 108 -15.29 -11.45 8.28
C PHE A 108 -15.96 -10.26 7.56
N SER A 109 -17.22 -10.37 7.12
CA SER A 109 -17.91 -9.23 6.48
C SER A 109 -18.18 -8.11 7.49
N THR A 110 -17.27 -7.13 7.59
CA THR A 110 -17.37 -5.99 8.52
C THR A 110 -17.70 -4.67 7.85
N ASP A 111 -17.67 -4.62 6.52
CA ASP A 111 -17.73 -3.38 5.75
C ASP A 111 -19.18 -2.94 5.51
N SER A 112 -19.60 -1.88 6.21
CA SER A 112 -20.92 -1.27 6.05
C SER A 112 -21.17 -0.75 4.64
N GLU A 113 -20.12 -0.36 3.90
CA GLU A 113 -20.18 0.17 2.55
C GLU A 113 -20.31 -0.96 1.52
N TYR A 114 -19.57 -2.08 1.70
CA TYR A 114 -19.78 -3.31 0.92
C TYR A 114 -21.19 -3.89 1.14
N MET A 115 -21.68 -3.82 2.38
CA MET A 115 -23.04 -4.23 2.76
C MET A 115 -24.09 -3.29 2.13
N GLN A 116 -23.89 -1.97 2.11
CA GLN A 116 -24.82 -1.04 1.47
C GLN A 116 -24.83 -1.17 -0.06
N ASN A 117 -23.67 -1.30 -0.70
CA ASN A 117 -23.54 -1.32 -2.16
C ASN A 117 -23.95 -2.66 -2.80
N ASN A 118 -23.87 -3.78 -2.06
CA ASN A 118 -24.29 -5.10 -2.56
C ASN A 118 -25.63 -5.59 -2.00
N MET A 119 -26.21 -4.93 -0.99
CA MET A 119 -27.51 -5.32 -0.40
C MET A 119 -28.64 -4.31 -0.64
N SER A 120 -28.38 -3.19 -1.32
CA SER A 120 -29.41 -2.21 -1.70
C SER A 120 -30.59 -2.83 -2.47
N ASP A 121 -30.38 -3.99 -3.12
CA ASP A 121 -31.41 -4.72 -3.88
C ASP A 121 -31.85 -6.07 -3.25
N HIS A 122 -31.48 -6.39 -1.99
CA HIS A 122 -31.75 -7.70 -1.38
C HIS A 122 -32.51 -7.65 -0.03
N PRO A 123 -33.74 -8.21 0.07
CA PRO A 123 -34.62 -8.07 1.23
C PRO A 123 -34.32 -8.97 2.46
N ASP A 124 -33.18 -9.67 2.55
CA ASP A 124 -32.86 -10.52 3.73
C ASP A 124 -31.72 -9.96 4.59
N SER A 125 -31.84 -8.69 5.01
CA SER A 125 -30.92 -8.07 5.97
C SER A 125 -30.94 -8.78 7.33
N VAL A 126 -32.10 -9.26 7.77
CA VAL A 126 -32.28 -9.97 9.05
C VAL A 126 -31.59 -11.34 9.04
N GLY A 127 -31.80 -12.15 8.00
CA GLY A 127 -31.15 -13.46 7.89
C GLY A 127 -29.64 -13.34 7.80
N PHE A 128 -29.10 -12.30 7.14
CA PHE A 128 -27.66 -12.03 7.14
C PHE A 128 -27.16 -11.70 8.55
N VAL A 129 -27.82 -10.77 9.26
CA VAL A 129 -27.45 -10.36 10.63
C VAL A 129 -27.45 -11.55 11.58
N ASN A 130 -28.49 -12.39 11.51
CA ASN A 130 -28.58 -13.60 12.34
C ASN A 130 -27.45 -14.59 12.03
N ARG A 131 -27.19 -14.87 10.76
CA ARG A 131 -26.08 -15.76 10.36
C ARG A 131 -24.71 -15.22 10.76
N LYS A 132 -24.53 -13.89 10.72
CA LYS A 132 -23.33 -13.23 11.23
C LYS A 132 -23.18 -13.44 12.74
N ALA A 133 -24.25 -13.23 13.51
CA ALA A 133 -24.25 -13.45 14.96
C ALA A 133 -23.92 -14.91 15.31
N ASP A 134 -24.44 -15.88 14.54
CA ASP A 134 -24.21 -17.31 14.78
C ASP A 134 -22.82 -17.78 14.34
N SER A 135 -22.15 -17.05 13.45
CA SER A 135 -20.94 -17.53 12.74
C SER A 135 -19.78 -17.89 13.65
N GLU A 136 -19.59 -17.19 14.77
CA GLU A 136 -18.54 -17.49 15.75
C GLU A 136 -18.77 -18.87 16.38
N SER A 137 -19.96 -19.11 16.93
CA SER A 137 -20.35 -20.41 17.51
C SER A 137 -20.40 -21.54 16.48
N TYR A 138 -20.57 -21.20 15.21
CA TYR A 138 -20.63 -22.17 14.12
C TYR A 138 -19.23 -22.73 13.77
N PHE A 139 -18.16 -21.95 13.96
CA PHE A 139 -16.79 -22.47 13.80
C PHE A 139 -16.49 -23.60 14.77
N ASP A 140 -16.98 -23.55 16.01
CA ASP A 140 -16.84 -24.65 16.96
C ASP A 140 -17.51 -25.93 16.46
N LYS A 141 -18.71 -25.82 15.87
CA LYS A 141 -19.44 -26.96 15.30
C LYS A 141 -18.69 -27.57 14.13
N LEU A 142 -18.14 -26.74 13.24
CA LEU A 142 -17.31 -27.19 12.12
C LEU A 142 -16.01 -27.84 12.61
N ARG A 143 -15.39 -27.29 13.67
CA ARG A 143 -14.16 -27.84 14.25
C ARG A 143 -14.41 -29.21 14.84
N SER A 144 -15.40 -29.33 15.73
CA SER A 144 -15.76 -30.62 16.34
C SER A 144 -16.09 -31.66 15.27
N PHE A 145 -16.85 -31.28 14.26
CA PHE A 145 -17.16 -32.16 13.14
C PHE A 145 -15.92 -32.58 12.34
N ALA A 146 -14.98 -31.67 12.10
CA ALA A 146 -13.72 -31.98 11.41
C ALA A 146 -12.88 -32.98 12.23
N LEU A 147 -12.79 -32.81 13.54
CA LEU A 147 -12.08 -33.75 14.43
C LEU A 147 -12.74 -35.12 14.47
N GLU A 148 -14.06 -35.18 14.64
CA GLU A 148 -14.82 -36.43 14.53
C GLU A 148 -14.62 -37.12 13.18
N SER A 149 -14.53 -36.34 12.10
CA SER A 149 -14.29 -36.85 10.75
C SER A 149 -12.85 -37.35 10.53
N ALA A 150 -11.87 -36.76 11.21
CA ALA A 150 -10.48 -37.22 11.17
C ALA A 150 -10.32 -38.61 11.79
N ASP A 151 -11.07 -38.89 12.87
CA ASP A 151 -11.08 -40.19 13.55
C ASP A 151 -11.94 -41.25 12.82
N ASN A 152 -12.78 -40.81 11.88
CA ASN A 152 -13.68 -41.68 11.14
C ASN A 152 -12.95 -42.40 9.99
N LYS A 153 -12.54 -43.64 10.25
CA LYS A 153 -11.86 -44.51 9.27
C LYS A 153 -12.65 -44.76 7.98
N ALA A 154 -13.97 -44.58 7.98
CA ALA A 154 -14.80 -44.77 6.78
C ALA A 154 -14.73 -43.59 5.79
N LEU A 155 -14.37 -42.39 6.27
CA LEU A 155 -14.22 -41.19 5.45
C LEU A 155 -12.89 -41.17 4.68
N GLY A 156 -11.82 -41.66 5.33
CA GLY A 156 -10.47 -41.55 4.80
C GLY A 156 -9.96 -40.10 4.77
N ASN A 157 -8.75 -39.91 4.23
CA ASN A 157 -8.05 -38.63 4.16
C ASN A 157 -8.03 -37.80 5.47
N PRO A 158 -7.57 -38.38 6.60
CA PRO A 158 -7.49 -37.66 7.88
C PRO A 158 -6.61 -36.39 7.80
N ALA A 159 -5.65 -36.35 6.86
CA ALA A 159 -4.86 -35.15 6.56
C ALA A 159 -5.74 -33.92 6.26
N PHE A 160 -6.80 -34.09 5.44
CA PHE A 160 -7.71 -33.00 5.10
C PHE A 160 -8.48 -32.51 6.33
N TRP A 161 -9.00 -33.43 7.12
CA TRP A 161 -9.83 -33.12 8.28
C TRP A 161 -9.05 -32.43 9.40
N TYR A 162 -7.83 -32.89 9.71
CA TYR A 162 -6.95 -32.19 10.64
C TYR A 162 -6.53 -30.81 10.10
N THR A 163 -6.31 -30.67 8.78
CA THR A 163 -6.02 -29.35 8.16
C THR A 163 -7.22 -28.40 8.28
N ALA A 164 -8.45 -28.90 8.15
CA ALA A 164 -9.66 -28.12 8.35
C ALA A 164 -9.83 -27.70 9.82
N ALA A 165 -9.64 -28.62 10.76
CA ALA A 165 -9.69 -28.32 12.20
C ALA A 165 -8.66 -27.25 12.59
N ALA A 166 -7.41 -27.41 12.14
CA ALA A 166 -6.36 -26.46 12.45
C ALA A 166 -6.61 -25.04 11.92
N TYR A 167 -7.22 -24.93 10.75
CA TYR A 167 -7.64 -23.64 10.20
C TYR A 167 -8.70 -22.96 11.07
N LEU A 168 -9.67 -23.74 11.54
CA LEU A 168 -10.76 -23.26 12.40
C LEU A 168 -10.22 -22.82 13.77
N ASP A 169 -9.25 -23.55 14.32
CA ASP A 169 -8.51 -23.14 15.52
C ASP A 169 -7.72 -21.85 15.31
N TYR A 170 -7.06 -21.71 14.15
CA TYR A 170 -6.33 -20.51 13.79
C TYR A 170 -7.24 -19.28 13.74
N ILE A 171 -8.42 -19.38 13.09
CA ILE A 171 -9.43 -18.30 13.09
C ILE A 171 -9.87 -17.97 14.52
N GLY A 172 -10.12 -19.00 15.33
CA GLY A 172 -10.47 -18.86 16.75
C GLY A 172 -9.34 -18.34 17.64
N LYS A 173 -8.15 -18.09 17.07
CA LYS A 173 -6.91 -17.68 17.75
C LYS A 173 -6.40 -18.69 18.79
N ASP A 174 -6.88 -19.94 18.76
CA ASP A 174 -6.28 -21.03 19.51
C ASP A 174 -5.08 -21.59 18.74
N TYR A 175 -3.99 -20.82 18.74
CA TYR A 175 -2.78 -21.18 18.00
C TYR A 175 -2.12 -22.45 18.53
N LYS A 176 -2.39 -22.85 19.78
CA LYS A 176 -1.88 -24.10 20.35
C LYS A 176 -2.62 -25.30 19.75
N ALA A 177 -3.96 -25.25 19.70
CA ALA A 177 -4.76 -26.28 19.03
C ALA A 177 -4.46 -26.33 17.53
N ALA A 178 -4.39 -25.17 16.87
CA ALA A 178 -4.03 -25.07 15.45
C ALA A 178 -2.69 -25.76 15.14
N LYS A 179 -1.66 -25.51 15.98
CA LYS A 179 -0.37 -26.21 15.85
C LYS A 179 -0.51 -27.71 15.98
N THR A 180 -1.22 -28.15 17.02
CA THR A 180 -1.40 -29.58 17.33
C THR A 180 -2.06 -30.30 16.15
N HIS A 181 -3.17 -29.76 15.63
CA HIS A 181 -3.87 -30.37 14.51
C HIS A 181 -3.09 -30.28 13.18
N LEU A 182 -2.29 -29.22 12.94
CA LEU A 182 -1.39 -29.18 11.78
C LEU A 182 -0.28 -30.22 11.85
N ASP A 183 0.25 -30.47 13.04
CA ASP A 183 1.26 -31.51 13.25
C ASP A 183 0.66 -32.90 12.98
N GLU A 184 -0.56 -33.17 13.46
CA GLU A 184 -1.30 -34.38 13.11
C GLU A 184 -1.54 -34.49 11.59
N ALA A 185 -1.98 -33.41 10.93
CA ALA A 185 -2.21 -33.39 9.49
C ALA A 185 -0.98 -33.78 8.67
N VAL A 186 0.22 -33.38 9.10
CA VAL A 186 1.49 -33.71 8.42
C VAL A 186 1.90 -35.16 8.59
N LEU A 187 1.54 -35.79 9.71
CA LEU A 187 1.81 -37.22 9.94
C LEU A 187 0.92 -38.12 9.06
N GLN A 188 -0.21 -37.60 8.58
CA GLN A 188 -1.13 -38.35 7.74
C GLN A 188 -0.68 -38.42 6.27
N PRO A 189 -0.74 -39.59 5.63
CA PRO A 189 -0.34 -39.73 4.23
C PRO A 189 -1.32 -39.02 3.29
N THR A 190 -0.79 -38.22 2.37
CA THR A 190 -1.58 -37.66 1.26
C THR A 190 -0.74 -37.53 0.00
N THR A 191 -1.35 -37.83 -1.15
CA THR A 191 -0.77 -37.58 -2.48
C THR A 191 -1.27 -36.26 -3.08
N ASN A 192 -2.21 -35.58 -2.41
CA ASN A 192 -2.79 -34.33 -2.87
C ASN A 192 -1.80 -33.17 -2.66
N THR A 193 -1.19 -32.71 -3.74
CA THR A 193 -0.22 -31.61 -3.73
C THR A 193 -0.83 -30.28 -3.30
N HIS A 194 -2.12 -30.03 -3.58
CA HIS A 194 -2.81 -28.84 -3.10
C HIS A 194 -3.01 -28.86 -1.59
N LEU A 195 -3.33 -30.01 -1.01
CA LEU A 195 -3.46 -30.17 0.44
C LEU A 195 -2.11 -29.96 1.13
N LYS A 196 -1.01 -30.53 0.60
CA LYS A 196 0.34 -30.28 1.12
C LYS A 196 0.69 -28.79 1.13
N LYS A 197 0.42 -28.09 0.02
CA LYS A 197 0.60 -26.63 -0.05
C LYS A 197 -0.30 -25.89 0.95
N GLN A 198 -1.54 -26.33 1.14
CA GLN A 198 -2.45 -25.73 2.11
C GLN A 198 -1.93 -25.84 3.54
N ILE A 199 -1.41 -27.03 3.92
CA ILE A 199 -0.78 -27.27 5.22
C ILE A 199 0.42 -26.35 5.41
N ALA A 200 1.31 -26.26 4.41
CA ALA A 200 2.51 -25.42 4.50
C ALA A 200 2.16 -23.92 4.64
N VAL A 201 1.14 -23.41 3.93
CA VAL A 201 0.67 -22.01 4.09
C VAL A 201 0.13 -21.78 5.49
N GLN A 202 -0.68 -22.70 6.03
CA GLN A 202 -1.21 -22.54 7.38
C GLN A 202 -0.10 -22.58 8.43
N ARG A 203 0.94 -23.39 8.24
CA ARG A 203 2.12 -23.37 9.11
C ARG A 203 2.89 -22.05 9.04
N MET A 204 3.04 -21.47 7.85
CA MET A 204 3.67 -20.15 7.69
C MET A 204 2.86 -19.04 8.40
N LEU A 205 1.54 -19.03 8.23
CA LEU A 205 0.64 -18.10 8.92
C LEU A 205 0.68 -18.28 10.44
N LEU A 206 0.66 -19.53 10.91
CA LEU A 206 0.75 -19.85 12.32
C LEU A 206 2.08 -19.41 12.94
N LEU A 207 3.20 -19.62 12.22
CA LEU A 207 4.52 -19.13 12.64
C LEU A 207 4.49 -17.63 12.89
N ALA A 208 3.96 -16.85 11.94
CA ALA A 208 3.85 -15.40 12.10
C ALA A 208 2.96 -15.04 13.30
N ALA A 209 1.76 -15.64 13.40
CA ALA A 209 0.81 -15.39 14.48
C ALA A 209 1.36 -15.69 15.89
N GLN A 210 2.26 -16.68 16.02
CA GLN A 210 2.87 -17.07 17.30
C GLN A 210 4.15 -16.31 17.63
N THR A 211 4.80 -15.68 16.64
CA THR A 211 6.08 -14.99 16.84
C THR A 211 5.85 -13.61 17.44
N THR A 212 6.01 -13.48 18.76
CA THR A 212 6.00 -12.18 19.46
C THR A 212 7.41 -11.62 19.67
N THR A 213 8.42 -12.48 19.64
CA THR A 213 9.84 -12.11 19.68
C THR A 213 10.57 -13.00 18.69
N ILE A 214 11.40 -12.39 17.85
CA ILE A 214 12.08 -13.11 16.77
C ILE A 214 13.29 -13.86 17.33
N SER A 215 13.33 -15.17 17.08
CA SER A 215 14.45 -16.05 17.41
C SER A 215 15.11 -16.59 16.12
N PRO A 216 16.37 -17.09 16.20
CA PRO A 216 17.02 -17.74 15.05
C PRO A 216 16.22 -18.93 14.49
N GLU A 217 15.49 -19.66 15.34
CA GLU A 217 14.62 -20.76 14.91
C GLU A 217 13.44 -20.23 14.08
N ALA A 218 12.80 -19.15 14.53
CA ALA A 218 11.71 -18.51 13.80
C ALA A 218 12.18 -17.96 12.44
N GLU A 219 13.37 -17.34 12.40
CA GLU A 219 14.02 -16.89 11.17
C GLU A 219 14.27 -18.05 10.20
N ASN A 220 14.85 -19.16 10.67
CA ASN A 220 15.12 -20.34 9.86
C ASN A 220 13.85 -20.98 9.29
N GLN A 221 12.76 -21.00 10.06
CA GLN A 221 11.47 -21.49 9.57
C GLN A 221 10.85 -20.52 8.56
N LEU A 222 10.88 -19.22 8.86
CA LEU A 222 10.33 -18.18 7.99
C LEU A 222 10.97 -18.23 6.61
N ILE A 223 12.30 -18.21 6.52
CA ILE A 223 12.99 -18.17 5.23
C ILE A 223 12.71 -19.40 4.38
N GLY A 224 12.54 -20.58 5.00
CA GLY A 224 12.11 -21.79 4.32
C GLY A 224 10.74 -21.63 3.65
N TYR A 225 9.76 -21.04 4.35
CA TYR A 225 8.45 -20.78 3.78
C TYR A 225 8.47 -19.69 2.70
N LEU A 226 9.22 -18.61 2.91
CA LEU A 226 9.30 -17.52 1.94
C LEU A 226 9.88 -18.00 0.60
N GLU A 227 10.89 -18.89 0.62
CA GLU A 227 11.43 -19.51 -0.58
C GLU A 227 10.50 -20.55 -1.21
N GLU A 228 9.70 -21.28 -0.42
CA GLU A 228 8.73 -22.24 -0.94
C GLU A 228 7.60 -21.55 -1.72
N PHE A 229 7.10 -20.43 -1.20
CA PHE A 229 5.89 -19.83 -1.73
C PHE A 229 6.13 -18.85 -2.87
N ASP A 230 7.27 -18.15 -2.89
CA ASP A 230 7.60 -17.05 -3.80
C ASP A 230 6.44 -16.05 -4.02
N THR A 231 6.76 -14.92 -4.61
CA THR A 231 5.82 -13.89 -5.07
C THR A 231 5.08 -14.37 -6.33
N THR A 232 4.19 -15.36 -6.17
CA THR A 232 3.47 -15.99 -7.29
C THR A 232 2.21 -15.23 -7.72
N GLY A 233 1.76 -15.47 -8.96
CA GLY A 233 0.44 -15.01 -9.45
C GLY A 233 -0.78 -15.67 -8.79
N ASN A 234 -0.62 -16.44 -7.70
CA ASN A 234 -1.75 -17.01 -6.97
C ASN A 234 -2.22 -16.05 -5.88
N PHE A 235 -3.39 -15.45 -6.07
CA PHE A 235 -4.00 -14.49 -5.13
C PHE A 235 -3.94 -14.92 -3.66
N ARG A 236 -4.32 -16.18 -3.37
CA ARG A 236 -4.39 -16.68 -1.98
C ARG A 236 -3.00 -16.80 -1.36
N LEU A 237 -2.04 -17.37 -2.11
CA LEU A 237 -0.68 -17.57 -1.62
C LEU A 237 0.04 -16.22 -1.44
N ASN A 238 -0.10 -15.32 -2.41
CA ASN A 238 0.48 -13.99 -2.34
C ASN A 238 -0.06 -13.20 -1.12
N ASN A 239 -1.37 -13.25 -0.87
CA ASN A 239 -1.94 -12.57 0.31
C ASN A 239 -1.37 -13.12 1.63
N ALA A 240 -1.20 -14.44 1.75
CA ALA A 240 -0.58 -15.04 2.94
C ALA A 240 0.89 -14.64 3.08
N PHE A 241 1.65 -14.70 1.98
CA PHE A 241 3.05 -14.29 1.93
C PHE A 241 3.23 -12.83 2.35
N VAL A 242 2.45 -11.92 1.77
CA VAL A 242 2.50 -10.48 2.09
C VAL A 242 2.10 -10.22 3.54
N ALA A 243 1.05 -10.87 4.05
CA ALA A 243 0.63 -10.72 5.44
C ALA A 243 1.74 -11.14 6.42
N VAL A 244 2.41 -12.27 6.14
CA VAL A 244 3.52 -12.77 6.95
C VAL A 244 4.72 -11.82 6.89
N CYS A 245 5.09 -11.32 5.71
CA CYS A 245 6.17 -10.35 5.56
C CYS A 245 5.90 -9.06 6.34
N LYS A 246 4.68 -8.51 6.25
CA LYS A 246 4.26 -7.32 7.02
C LYS A 246 4.36 -7.57 8.52
N GLN A 247 3.80 -8.68 9.01
CA GLN A 247 3.81 -9.01 10.43
C GLN A 247 5.23 -9.18 11.00
N PHE A 248 6.13 -9.86 10.28
CA PHE A 248 7.52 -9.98 10.71
C PHE A 248 8.27 -8.64 10.64
N ALA A 249 8.05 -7.83 9.59
CA ALA A 249 8.64 -6.49 9.51
C ALA A 249 8.20 -5.61 10.70
N ASP A 250 6.93 -5.65 11.06
CA ASP A 250 6.39 -4.95 12.23
C ASP A 250 7.00 -5.50 13.53
N THR A 251 7.19 -6.82 13.64
CA THR A 251 7.78 -7.46 14.83
C THR A 251 9.26 -7.07 15.02
N TYR A 252 10.04 -6.94 13.92
CA TYR A 252 11.41 -6.41 13.99
C TYR A 252 11.44 -4.96 14.48
N ARG A 253 10.46 -4.14 14.08
CA ARG A 253 10.36 -2.72 14.44
C ARG A 253 9.81 -2.48 15.84
N HIS A 254 8.93 -3.34 16.32
CA HIS A 254 8.30 -3.23 17.64
C HIS A 254 8.85 -4.30 18.58
N LYS A 255 10.14 -4.18 18.95
CA LYS A 255 10.71 -4.97 20.05
C LYS A 255 9.97 -4.67 21.35
N THR A 256 9.10 -5.58 21.77
CA THR A 256 8.48 -5.54 23.10
C THR A 256 9.23 -6.50 24.00
N GLU A 257 9.84 -5.99 25.09
CA GLU A 257 10.26 -6.89 26.17
C GLU A 257 9.01 -7.47 26.85
N THR A 258 9.03 -8.77 27.10
CA THR A 258 8.21 -9.38 28.13
C THR A 258 8.79 -8.98 29.49
N LYS A 259 8.15 -8.04 30.20
CA LYS A 259 8.48 -7.82 31.61
C LYS A 259 8.07 -9.05 32.42
N SER A 260 9.02 -9.95 32.71
CA SER A 260 8.84 -10.95 33.76
C SER A 260 9.13 -10.32 35.12
N GLY A 261 8.09 -9.85 35.83
CA GLY A 261 8.22 -9.37 37.20
C GLY A 261 6.91 -8.88 37.80
N TRP A 262 6.55 -9.40 38.98
CA TRP A 262 5.30 -9.17 39.71
C TRP A 262 5.02 -7.71 40.13
N LEU A 263 5.91 -6.74 39.83
CA LEU A 263 5.80 -5.33 40.25
C LEU A 263 5.62 -4.29 39.13
N SER A 264 5.36 -4.66 37.87
CA SER A 264 5.29 -3.66 36.77
C SER A 264 3.92 -2.97 36.60
N GLY A 265 3.33 -2.45 37.68
CA GLY A 265 2.17 -1.58 37.62
C GLY A 265 2.56 -0.14 37.26
N CYS A 266 1.95 0.43 36.22
CA CYS A 266 1.96 1.87 35.88
C CYS A 266 3.28 2.48 35.38
N SER A 267 3.91 1.91 34.35
CA SER A 267 4.84 2.66 33.50
C SER A 267 4.54 2.41 32.02
N ARG A 268 4.32 3.50 31.26
CA ARG A 268 4.21 3.50 29.80
C ARG A 268 5.38 2.68 29.22
N THR A 269 5.07 1.66 28.43
CA THR A 269 6.08 0.89 27.69
C THR A 269 6.85 1.87 26.81
N LYS A 270 8.16 2.00 27.04
CA LYS A 270 9.01 2.89 26.25
C LYS A 270 9.52 2.06 25.07
N GLU A 271 9.08 2.36 23.86
CA GLU A 271 9.62 1.74 22.64
C GLU A 271 11.12 1.99 22.60
N GLN A 272 11.91 0.91 22.43
CA GLN A 272 13.35 1.03 22.25
C GLN A 272 13.66 1.47 20.81
N PRO A 273 14.79 2.18 20.60
CA PRO A 273 15.32 2.38 19.26
C PRO A 273 15.58 1.01 18.59
N VAL A 274 15.10 0.83 17.37
CA VAL A 274 15.35 -0.37 16.56
C VAL A 274 16.83 -0.39 16.16
N ASP A 275 17.53 -1.51 16.36
CA ASP A 275 18.91 -1.66 15.88
C ASP A 275 18.96 -1.76 14.35
N GLY A 276 20.10 -1.38 13.78
CA GLY A 276 20.29 -1.33 12.33
C GLY A 276 19.99 -2.66 11.61
N PRO A 277 20.50 -3.81 12.07
CA PRO A 277 20.17 -5.11 11.48
C PRO A 277 18.67 -5.44 11.49
N SER A 278 17.97 -5.17 12.60
CA SER A 278 16.52 -5.41 12.70
C SER A 278 15.74 -4.50 11.74
N GLU A 279 16.09 -3.22 11.65
CA GLU A 279 15.44 -2.29 10.71
C GLU A 279 15.73 -2.67 9.25
N ALA A 280 16.95 -3.11 8.94
CA ALA A 280 17.32 -3.61 7.62
C ALA A 280 16.48 -4.83 7.23
N LYS A 281 16.35 -5.82 8.12
CA LYS A 281 15.49 -7.00 7.91
C LYS A 281 14.02 -6.62 7.71
N ALA A 282 13.50 -5.68 8.50
CA ALA A 282 12.15 -5.16 8.35
C ALA A 282 11.94 -4.51 6.98
N TYR A 283 12.90 -3.72 6.51
CA TYR A 283 12.88 -3.12 5.18
C TYR A 283 12.90 -4.18 4.07
N LEU A 284 13.79 -5.18 4.13
CA LEU A 284 13.87 -6.25 3.12
C LEU A 284 12.57 -7.06 3.06
N LEU A 285 11.96 -7.39 4.20
CA LEU A 285 10.64 -8.01 4.25
C LEU A 285 9.54 -7.10 3.68
N THR A 286 9.62 -5.79 3.91
CA THR A 286 8.70 -4.82 3.31
C THR A 286 8.83 -4.81 1.78
N MET A 287 10.05 -4.88 1.24
CA MET A 287 10.31 -4.99 -0.19
C MET A 287 9.73 -6.27 -0.80
N LEU A 288 9.75 -7.39 -0.07
CA LEU A 288 9.09 -8.63 -0.51
C LEU A 288 7.56 -8.49 -0.65
N THR A 289 6.94 -7.47 -0.06
CA THR A 289 5.50 -7.23 -0.23
C THR A 289 5.15 -6.57 -1.56
N THR A 290 6.16 -6.19 -2.36
CA THR A 290 5.98 -5.62 -3.69
C THR A 290 5.68 -6.70 -4.73
N GLN A 291 4.99 -6.33 -5.80
CA GLN A 291 4.56 -7.25 -6.86
C GLN A 291 5.76 -7.75 -7.69
N ALA A 292 5.87 -9.05 -7.93
CA ALA A 292 7.02 -9.63 -8.63
C ALA A 292 6.85 -9.88 -10.14
N GLY A 293 5.76 -9.41 -10.76
CA GLY A 293 5.56 -9.54 -12.21
C GLY A 293 4.47 -8.62 -12.75
N SER A 294 4.56 -8.21 -14.02
CA SER A 294 3.73 -7.16 -14.65
C SER A 294 2.23 -7.47 -14.76
N ASP A 295 1.82 -8.73 -14.63
CA ASP A 295 0.51 -9.19 -15.14
C ASP A 295 -0.54 -9.47 -14.03
N SER A 296 -0.29 -9.09 -12.77
CA SER A 296 -1.22 -9.41 -11.66
C SER A 296 -1.19 -8.40 -10.51
N TYR A 297 -2.10 -7.42 -10.53
CA TYR A 297 -2.31 -6.50 -9.40
C TYR A 297 -3.10 -7.19 -8.27
N PHE A 298 -2.55 -7.18 -7.06
CA PHE A 298 -3.24 -7.63 -5.86
C PHE A 298 -3.31 -6.49 -4.84
N ALA A 299 -4.52 -6.17 -4.36
CA ALA A 299 -4.73 -5.12 -3.36
C ALA A 299 -3.95 -5.31 -2.04
N SER A 300 -3.44 -6.51 -1.77
CA SER A 300 -2.61 -6.81 -0.59
C SER A 300 -1.17 -6.35 -0.74
N THR A 301 -0.65 -6.26 -1.98
CA THR A 301 0.72 -5.86 -2.28
C THR A 301 0.95 -4.37 -1.98
N THR A 302 2.20 -4.01 -1.77
CA THR A 302 2.61 -2.62 -1.56
C THR A 302 3.26 -2.09 -2.84
N ASP A 303 2.85 -0.91 -3.31
CA ASP A 303 3.53 -0.24 -4.42
C ASP A 303 4.98 0.08 -4.01
N PRO A 304 6.01 -0.36 -4.77
CA PRO A 304 7.41 -0.06 -4.46
C PRO A 304 7.67 1.45 -4.32
N ASN A 305 7.00 2.29 -5.12
CA ASN A 305 7.15 3.74 -5.02
C ASN A 305 6.69 4.27 -3.67
N THR A 306 5.66 3.67 -3.06
CA THR A 306 5.20 4.07 -1.72
C THR A 306 6.26 3.77 -0.66
N ILE A 307 6.98 2.65 -0.79
CA ILE A 307 8.07 2.29 0.12
C ILE A 307 9.22 3.27 -0.07
N GLU A 308 9.68 3.45 -1.31
CA GLU A 308 10.78 4.36 -1.65
C GLU A 308 10.51 5.80 -1.19
N ASP A 309 9.28 6.28 -1.34
CA ASP A 309 8.91 7.64 -0.99
C ASP A 309 8.76 7.92 0.50
N THR A 310 8.63 6.89 1.33
CA THR A 310 8.38 7.05 2.77
C THR A 310 9.51 6.55 3.65
N ILE A 311 10.47 5.80 3.10
CA ILE A 311 11.62 5.30 3.83
C ILE A 311 12.64 6.42 4.15
N SER A 312 13.30 6.32 5.31
CA SER A 312 14.34 7.28 5.71
C SER A 312 15.70 6.94 5.11
N ALA A 313 16.57 7.94 4.92
CA ALA A 313 17.95 7.71 4.53
C ALA A 313 18.71 6.89 5.58
N ALA A 314 18.36 7.05 6.86
CA ALA A 314 18.95 6.29 7.96
C ALA A 314 18.69 4.78 7.81
N THR A 315 17.43 4.39 7.52
CA THR A 315 17.06 2.99 7.27
C THR A 315 17.84 2.42 6.08
N ILE A 316 17.92 3.14 4.96
CA ILE A 316 18.66 2.65 3.79
C ILE A 316 20.17 2.53 4.07
N GLY A 317 20.76 3.47 4.82
CA GLY A 317 22.15 3.38 5.26
C GLY A 317 22.42 2.16 6.16
N GLN A 318 21.49 1.82 7.05
CA GLN A 318 21.53 0.60 7.85
C GLN A 318 21.42 -0.65 6.96
N THR A 319 20.52 -0.66 5.98
CA THR A 319 20.37 -1.76 5.02
C THR A 319 21.64 -1.98 4.19
N ILE A 320 22.30 -0.91 3.72
CA ILE A 320 23.58 -1.02 3.00
C ILE A 320 24.65 -1.64 3.91
N THR A 321 24.72 -1.18 5.16
CA THR A 321 25.67 -1.72 6.16
C THR A 321 25.41 -3.21 6.38
N PHE A 322 24.15 -3.59 6.60
CA PHE A 322 23.71 -4.97 6.76
C PHE A 322 24.04 -5.83 5.53
N ALA A 323 23.73 -5.35 4.32
CA ALA A 323 23.96 -6.05 3.06
C ALA A 323 25.45 -6.30 2.78
N SER A 324 26.34 -5.42 3.27
CA SER A 324 27.78 -5.58 3.11
C SER A 324 28.39 -6.69 3.96
N GLN A 325 27.73 -7.06 5.07
CA GLN A 325 28.24 -8.01 6.06
C GLN A 325 27.10 -8.87 6.66
N PRO A 326 26.41 -9.70 5.85
CA PRO A 326 25.36 -10.57 6.37
C PRO A 326 25.96 -11.65 7.27
N THR A 327 25.46 -11.72 8.51
CA THR A 327 26.07 -12.52 9.58
C THR A 327 25.50 -13.94 9.67
N THR A 328 24.22 -14.12 9.34
CA THR A 328 23.50 -15.41 9.45
C THR A 328 23.16 -15.99 8.08
N ASP A 329 22.74 -17.28 8.04
CA ASP A 329 22.18 -17.89 6.83
C ASP A 329 20.90 -17.18 6.39
N PHE A 330 20.04 -16.84 7.35
CA PHE A 330 18.83 -16.06 7.16
C PHE A 330 19.12 -14.73 6.45
N ASP A 331 20.11 -13.96 6.94
CA ASP A 331 20.48 -12.66 6.36
C ASP A 331 20.81 -12.79 4.87
N LYS A 332 21.64 -13.77 4.52
CA LYS A 332 22.09 -14.02 3.14
C LYS A 332 20.93 -14.40 2.23
N ARG A 333 20.04 -15.26 2.70
CA ARG A 333 18.88 -15.73 1.93
C ARG A 333 17.81 -14.67 1.80
N LEU A 334 17.57 -13.86 2.83
CA LEU A 334 16.64 -12.73 2.78
C LEU A 334 17.11 -11.68 1.76
N LEU A 335 18.40 -11.32 1.77
CA LEU A 335 18.99 -10.43 0.77
C LEU A 335 18.79 -10.98 -0.65
N LYS A 336 19.12 -12.26 -0.86
CA LYS A 336 18.91 -12.93 -2.15
C LYS A 336 17.45 -12.89 -2.59
N LEU A 337 16.52 -13.18 -1.69
CA LEU A 337 15.09 -13.24 -2.00
C LEU A 337 14.51 -11.86 -2.33
N SER A 338 14.93 -10.82 -1.60
CA SER A 338 14.48 -9.44 -1.85
C SER A 338 14.90 -8.85 -3.19
N GLY A 339 15.95 -9.40 -3.82
CA GLY A 339 16.46 -8.91 -5.10
C GLY A 339 17.06 -7.50 -5.06
N VAL A 340 17.19 -6.87 -3.89
CA VAL A 340 17.76 -5.52 -3.78
C VAL A 340 19.25 -5.55 -4.10
N THR A 341 19.70 -4.61 -4.91
CA THR A 341 21.11 -4.49 -5.32
C THR A 341 21.78 -3.31 -4.61
N ASN A 342 23.11 -3.32 -4.55
CA ASN A 342 23.87 -2.18 -4.03
C ASN A 342 23.62 -0.91 -4.86
N ASP A 343 23.39 -1.05 -6.17
CA ASP A 343 23.07 0.07 -7.06
C ASP A 343 21.73 0.70 -6.70
N TYR A 344 20.69 -0.15 -6.56
CA TYR A 344 19.35 0.26 -6.15
C TYR A 344 19.37 0.96 -4.77
N LEU A 345 20.05 0.36 -3.78
CA LEU A 345 20.15 0.93 -2.44
C LEU A 345 20.93 2.26 -2.44
N SER A 346 21.98 2.39 -3.26
CA SER A 346 22.77 3.63 -3.36
C SER A 346 21.98 4.76 -4.03
N LEU A 347 21.21 4.44 -5.08
CA LEU A 347 20.30 5.38 -5.74
C LEU A 347 19.22 5.85 -4.76
N LEU A 348 18.55 4.92 -4.07
CA LEU A 348 17.52 5.23 -3.10
C LEU A 348 18.07 6.04 -1.93
N LEU A 349 19.26 5.68 -1.41
CA LEU A 349 19.93 6.43 -0.36
C LEU A 349 20.19 7.87 -0.81
N GLY A 350 20.73 8.06 -2.01
CA GLY A 350 20.97 9.39 -2.57
C GLY A 350 19.67 10.19 -2.65
N ARG A 351 18.59 9.60 -3.17
CA ARG A 351 17.26 10.24 -3.22
C ARG A 351 16.75 10.69 -1.86
N ARG A 352 16.83 9.81 -0.86
CA ARG A 352 16.38 10.13 0.50
C ARG A 352 17.25 11.20 1.16
N LEU A 353 18.57 11.15 0.98
CA LEU A 353 19.48 12.18 1.46
C LEU A 353 19.24 13.53 0.79
N MET A 354 18.90 13.56 -0.51
CA MET A 354 18.49 14.80 -1.19
C MET A 354 17.19 15.36 -0.60
N MET A 355 16.19 14.50 -0.33
CA MET A 355 14.92 14.88 0.29
C MET A 355 15.11 15.38 1.73
N GLU A 356 16.10 14.85 2.45
CA GLU A 356 16.49 15.27 3.80
C GLU A 356 17.51 16.44 3.80
N HIS A 357 17.79 17.03 2.64
CA HIS A 357 18.72 18.17 2.45
C HIS A 357 20.17 17.88 2.91
N GLN A 358 20.58 16.62 2.91
CA GLN A 358 21.94 16.17 3.23
C GLN A 358 22.79 16.03 1.94
N TYR A 359 22.93 17.13 1.19
CA TYR A 359 23.44 17.11 -0.20
C TYR A 359 24.85 16.52 -0.36
N ALA A 360 25.77 16.80 0.58
CA ALA A 360 27.13 16.25 0.53
C ALA A 360 27.12 14.70 0.61
N LYS A 361 26.33 14.14 1.54
CA LYS A 361 26.18 12.70 1.68
C LYS A 361 25.43 12.10 0.50
N ALA A 362 24.46 12.82 -0.06
CA ALA A 362 23.75 12.39 -1.25
C ALA A 362 24.69 12.26 -2.46
N ALA A 363 25.63 13.20 -2.63
CA ALA A 363 26.66 13.12 -3.66
C ALA A 363 27.54 11.87 -3.49
N ASP A 364 27.92 11.54 -2.25
CA ASP A 364 28.68 10.32 -1.96
C ASP A 364 27.88 9.03 -2.22
N ALA A 365 26.57 9.06 -1.98
CA ALA A 365 25.68 7.93 -2.29
C ALA A 365 25.50 7.75 -3.79
N PHE A 366 25.19 8.82 -4.54
CA PHE A 366 25.05 8.77 -6.00
C PHE A 366 26.36 8.40 -6.69
N ALA A 367 27.52 8.75 -6.14
CA ALA A 367 28.82 8.35 -6.69
C ALA A 367 29.07 6.83 -6.67
N LYS A 368 28.28 6.06 -5.90
CA LYS A 368 28.33 4.60 -5.84
C LYS A 368 27.38 3.91 -6.82
N VAL A 369 26.53 4.67 -7.51
CA VAL A 369 25.61 4.15 -8.53
C VAL A 369 26.38 3.98 -9.84
N ASP A 370 26.13 2.88 -10.55
CA ASP A 370 26.66 2.60 -11.89
C ASP A 370 26.30 3.77 -12.82
N PRO A 371 27.28 4.41 -13.49
CA PRO A 371 27.02 5.51 -14.41
C PRO A 371 25.97 5.21 -15.49
N LYS A 372 25.81 3.94 -15.89
CA LYS A 372 24.78 3.53 -16.87
C LYS A 372 23.36 3.77 -16.38
N THR A 373 23.13 3.78 -15.07
CA THR A 373 21.81 4.10 -14.50
C THR A 373 21.37 5.51 -14.89
N TRP A 374 22.31 6.45 -15.08
CA TRP A 374 22.02 7.82 -15.52
C TRP A 374 21.70 7.94 -17.02
N GLU A 375 21.99 6.91 -17.80
CA GLU A 375 21.72 6.85 -19.24
C GLU A 375 20.34 6.25 -19.53
N ASN A 376 19.61 5.80 -18.51
CA ASN A 376 18.29 5.20 -18.71
C ASN A 376 17.24 6.22 -19.17
N GLU A 377 16.12 5.70 -19.70
CA GLU A 377 15.05 6.52 -20.27
C GLU A 377 14.56 7.61 -19.30
N ALA A 378 14.38 7.28 -18.02
CA ALA A 378 13.87 8.22 -17.01
C ALA A 378 14.79 9.43 -16.82
N PHE A 379 16.10 9.22 -16.62
CA PHE A 379 17.04 10.34 -16.49
C PHE A 379 17.22 11.10 -17.81
N SER A 380 17.24 10.38 -18.93
CA SER A 380 17.34 10.98 -20.26
C SER A 380 16.13 11.82 -20.65
N MET A 381 14.96 11.55 -20.07
CA MET A 381 13.73 12.28 -20.37
C MET A 381 13.49 13.42 -19.38
N TYR A 382 13.72 13.19 -18.09
CA TYR A 382 13.24 14.10 -17.05
C TYR A 382 14.33 14.98 -16.42
N PHE A 383 15.62 14.70 -16.63
CA PHE A 383 16.72 15.50 -16.06
C PHE A 383 17.56 16.18 -17.15
N GLN A 384 16.90 16.87 -18.08
CA GLN A 384 17.52 17.49 -19.27
C GLN A 384 17.63 19.02 -19.20
N THR A 385 16.95 19.65 -18.24
CA THR A 385 16.97 21.10 -18.07
C THR A 385 17.82 21.49 -16.87
N ASN A 386 18.54 22.60 -16.96
CA ASN A 386 19.40 23.07 -15.87
C ASN A 386 18.62 23.18 -14.55
N PRO A 387 19.01 22.42 -13.51
CA PRO A 387 18.28 22.36 -12.24
C PRO A 387 18.61 23.53 -11.30
N PHE A 388 19.62 24.35 -11.60
CA PHE A 388 19.93 25.57 -10.83
C PHE A 388 19.30 26.83 -11.44
N ALA A 389 18.35 26.64 -12.34
CA ALA A 389 17.68 27.65 -13.13
C ALA A 389 16.17 27.52 -12.99
N VAL A 390 15.46 28.65 -12.89
CA VAL A 390 13.98 28.65 -13.00
C VAL A 390 13.63 29.55 -14.16
N LYS A 391 12.99 28.96 -15.18
CA LYS A 391 12.67 29.68 -16.40
C LYS A 391 11.81 30.92 -16.09
N MET A 392 12.39 32.08 -16.37
CA MET A 392 11.76 33.39 -16.24
C MET A 392 12.08 34.22 -17.49
N PRO A 393 11.23 35.21 -17.83
CA PRO A 393 11.56 36.19 -18.85
C PRO A 393 12.92 36.86 -18.61
N PRO A 394 13.72 37.09 -19.66
CA PRO A 394 14.96 37.84 -19.54
C PRO A 394 14.64 39.29 -19.13
N ILE A 395 15.35 39.82 -18.13
CA ILE A 395 15.25 41.24 -17.80
C ILE A 395 16.24 41.99 -18.69
N GLN A 396 15.73 42.77 -19.64
CA GLN A 396 16.56 43.69 -20.43
C GLN A 396 16.74 44.99 -19.64
N SER A 397 17.98 45.33 -19.28
CA SER A 397 18.30 46.65 -18.74
C SER A 397 18.27 47.70 -19.86
N ALA A 398 18.11 48.99 -19.50
CA ALA A 398 18.06 50.10 -20.45
C ALA A 398 19.36 50.27 -21.28
N ASP A 399 20.48 49.67 -20.83
CA ASP A 399 21.77 49.63 -21.51
C ASP A 399 22.01 48.32 -22.30
N GLY A 400 21.00 47.44 -22.39
CA GLY A 400 21.11 46.15 -23.07
C GLY A 400 21.77 45.04 -22.25
N SER A 401 22.21 45.31 -21.01
CA SER A 401 22.76 44.27 -20.14
C SER A 401 21.65 43.38 -19.56
N VAL A 402 21.83 42.05 -19.65
CA VAL A 402 20.96 41.09 -18.97
C VAL A 402 21.46 41.00 -17.54
N ASN A 403 20.68 41.47 -16.57
CA ASN A 403 21.12 41.57 -15.17
C ASN A 403 21.07 40.23 -14.40
N PHE A 404 21.23 39.13 -15.12
CA PHE A 404 21.35 37.77 -14.62
C PHE A 404 21.99 36.92 -15.71
N PRO A 405 22.87 35.96 -15.39
CA PRO A 405 23.48 35.12 -16.43
C PRO A 405 22.38 34.46 -17.27
N ALA A 406 22.60 34.41 -18.59
CA ALA A 406 21.86 33.50 -19.45
C ALA A 406 22.09 32.09 -18.90
N GLU A 407 21.05 31.48 -18.35
CA GLU A 407 21.11 30.11 -17.87
C GLU A 407 21.12 29.21 -19.10
N ALA A 408 22.08 28.27 -19.18
CA ALA A 408 22.03 27.25 -20.21
C ALA A 408 20.69 26.51 -20.09
N ASP A 409 19.95 26.41 -21.19
CA ASP A 409 18.67 25.70 -21.20
C ASP A 409 18.88 24.20 -20.94
N GLU A 410 20.00 23.66 -21.42
CA GLU A 410 20.41 22.26 -21.26
C GLU A 410 21.04 22.00 -19.87
N ASN A 411 20.82 20.80 -19.32
CA ASN A 411 21.40 20.37 -18.06
C ASN A 411 22.87 19.93 -18.23
N PRO A 412 23.86 20.64 -17.65
CA PRO A 412 25.25 20.22 -17.71
C PRO A 412 25.65 19.27 -16.55
N TYR A 413 24.72 18.88 -15.68
CA TYR A 413 25.02 18.15 -14.45
C TYR A 413 24.54 16.69 -14.51
N THR A 414 25.40 15.77 -14.11
CA THR A 414 24.97 14.45 -13.64
C THR A 414 24.34 14.57 -12.24
N PRO A 415 23.57 13.55 -11.78
CA PRO A 415 23.03 13.53 -10.42
C PRO A 415 24.09 13.74 -9.32
N VAL A 416 25.29 13.16 -9.50
CA VAL A 416 26.43 13.32 -8.59
C VAL A 416 26.91 14.78 -8.57
N GLN A 417 27.07 15.39 -9.75
CA GLN A 417 27.52 16.77 -9.88
C GLN A 417 26.50 17.76 -9.32
N PHE A 418 25.20 17.51 -9.54
CA PHE A 418 24.12 18.30 -8.98
C PHE A 418 24.15 18.30 -7.45
N ALA A 419 24.18 17.11 -6.82
CA ALA A 419 24.21 16.98 -5.36
C ALA A 419 25.47 17.64 -4.76
N ARG A 420 26.63 17.47 -5.42
CA ARG A 420 27.87 18.14 -4.99
C ARG A 420 27.78 19.66 -5.11
N ARG A 421 27.22 20.17 -6.21
CA ARG A 421 27.02 21.62 -6.40
C ARG A 421 26.05 22.21 -5.38
N MET A 422 24.98 21.50 -5.01
CA MET A 422 24.09 21.91 -3.91
C MET A 422 24.86 22.08 -2.60
N ALA A 423 25.69 21.10 -2.24
CA ALA A 423 26.52 21.16 -1.03
C ALA A 423 27.55 22.32 -1.07
N ASP A 424 28.21 22.50 -2.22
CA ASP A 424 29.17 23.59 -2.43
C ASP A 424 28.50 24.96 -2.31
N LEU A 425 27.29 25.12 -2.88
CA LEU A 425 26.49 26.33 -2.77
C LEU A 425 26.12 26.64 -1.33
N GLU A 426 25.71 25.65 -0.54
CA GLU A 426 25.41 25.83 0.89
C GLU A 426 26.62 26.36 1.66
N GLN A 427 27.80 25.80 1.42
CA GLN A 427 29.03 26.23 2.08
C GLN A 427 29.44 27.63 1.64
N GLN A 428 29.41 27.90 0.32
CA GLN A 428 29.82 29.18 -0.24
C GLN A 428 28.86 30.31 0.16
N ALA A 429 27.54 30.08 0.15
CA ALA A 429 26.54 31.07 0.51
C ALA A 429 26.68 31.52 1.98
N LYS A 430 27.04 30.59 2.88
CA LYS A 430 27.32 30.90 4.29
C LYS A 430 28.59 31.74 4.49
N ALA A 431 29.57 31.61 3.60
CA ALA A 431 30.83 32.34 3.69
C ALA A 431 30.82 33.69 2.95
N ALA A 432 29.94 33.84 1.96
CA ALA A 432 29.83 35.06 1.15
C ALA A 432 29.02 36.16 1.86
N THR A 433 29.08 37.39 1.33
CA THR A 433 28.26 38.52 1.79
C THR A 433 27.75 39.36 0.61
N GLY A 434 26.73 40.20 0.86
CA GLY A 434 26.15 41.09 -0.15
C GLY A 434 25.58 40.34 -1.36
N ASP A 435 25.69 40.96 -2.54
CA ASP A 435 25.13 40.40 -3.78
C ASP A 435 25.73 39.03 -4.14
N LYS A 436 26.99 38.75 -3.75
CA LYS A 436 27.55 37.43 -3.99
C LYS A 436 26.86 36.34 -3.19
N ALA A 437 26.52 36.63 -1.93
CA ALA A 437 25.71 35.72 -1.13
C ALA A 437 24.30 35.59 -1.72
N ALA A 438 23.71 36.69 -2.21
CA ALA A 438 22.40 36.65 -2.85
C ALA A 438 22.38 35.72 -4.06
N GLU A 439 23.36 35.83 -4.97
CA GLU A 439 23.50 34.93 -6.13
C GLU A 439 23.57 33.45 -5.72
N LEU A 440 24.37 33.14 -4.70
CA LEU A 440 24.56 31.76 -4.24
C LEU A 440 23.29 31.21 -3.59
N TYR A 441 22.63 31.99 -2.74
CA TYR A 441 21.34 31.61 -2.15
C TYR A 441 20.24 31.48 -3.20
N TYR A 442 20.22 32.35 -4.21
CA TYR A 442 19.28 32.23 -5.32
C TYR A 442 19.48 30.92 -6.10
N GLN A 443 20.71 30.61 -6.51
CA GLN A 443 21.01 29.35 -7.20
C GLN A 443 20.65 28.13 -6.34
N LEU A 444 20.95 28.18 -5.04
CA LEU A 444 20.60 27.12 -4.10
C LEU A 444 19.08 26.96 -3.95
N GLY A 445 18.34 28.08 -3.92
CA GLY A 445 16.87 28.09 -3.94
C GLY A 445 16.31 27.50 -5.23
N CYS A 446 16.88 27.82 -6.39
CA CYS A 446 16.49 27.22 -7.67
C CYS A 446 16.71 25.71 -7.67
N GLY A 447 17.88 25.25 -7.21
CA GLY A 447 18.18 23.83 -7.04
C GLY A 447 17.17 23.12 -6.14
N ALA A 448 16.89 23.68 -4.96
CA ALA A 448 15.93 23.11 -4.01
C ALA A 448 14.49 23.12 -4.55
N TRP A 449 14.08 24.18 -5.26
CA TRP A 449 12.75 24.25 -5.88
C TRP A 449 12.62 23.24 -7.03
N ASN A 450 13.68 23.03 -7.82
CA ASN A 450 13.66 22.06 -8.91
C ASN A 450 13.61 20.61 -8.44
N LEU A 451 13.99 20.31 -7.18
CA LEU A 451 13.75 19.01 -6.57
C LEU A 451 12.28 18.76 -6.20
N SER A 452 11.43 19.79 -6.21
CA SER A 452 10.02 19.67 -5.83
C SER A 452 9.13 19.11 -6.94
N TRP A 453 7.86 18.86 -6.63
CA TRP A 453 6.82 18.45 -7.58
C TRP A 453 6.67 19.43 -8.76
N TYR A 454 6.97 20.72 -8.53
CA TYR A 454 6.88 21.78 -9.54
C TYR A 454 8.12 21.87 -10.44
N GLY A 455 9.18 21.15 -10.07
CA GLY A 455 10.53 21.29 -10.59
C GLY A 455 10.91 20.30 -11.68
N ASN A 456 12.08 20.54 -12.30
CA ASN A 456 12.62 19.70 -13.37
C ASN A 456 13.63 18.64 -12.90
N ALA A 457 13.86 18.50 -11.59
CA ALA A 457 14.84 17.58 -10.99
C ALA A 457 14.22 16.67 -9.92
N TRP A 458 12.89 16.54 -9.90
CA TRP A 458 12.13 15.73 -8.95
C TRP A 458 12.64 14.30 -8.81
N LEU A 459 13.17 13.73 -9.90
CA LEU A 459 13.60 12.33 -9.99
C LEU A 459 14.84 12.04 -9.11
N LEU A 460 15.54 13.11 -8.69
CA LEU A 460 16.65 13.04 -7.75
C LEU A 460 16.20 12.92 -6.29
N VAL A 461 14.90 13.10 -6.01
CA VAL A 461 14.32 12.85 -4.69
C VAL A 461 13.25 11.78 -4.70
N LYS A 462 12.56 11.55 -5.82
CA LYS A 462 11.45 10.57 -5.96
C LYS A 462 11.69 9.56 -7.08
N SER A 463 11.03 8.40 -6.99
CA SER A 463 11.05 7.36 -8.02
C SER A 463 9.96 7.53 -9.08
N TYR A 464 8.91 8.30 -8.76
CA TYR A 464 7.76 8.53 -9.60
C TYR A 464 7.24 9.96 -9.43
N TRP A 465 6.58 10.48 -10.48
CA TRP A 465 5.91 11.78 -10.49
C TRP A 465 4.54 11.63 -11.12
N SER A 466 3.52 12.28 -10.55
CA SER A 466 2.20 12.33 -11.16
C SER A 466 1.51 13.67 -10.96
N ALA A 467 0.74 14.07 -11.98
CA ALA A 467 -0.19 15.20 -11.88
C ALA A 467 -1.28 15.00 -10.82
N GLY A 468 -1.51 13.75 -10.38
CA GLY A 468 -2.42 13.40 -9.29
C GLY A 468 -1.78 13.45 -7.89
N GLU A 469 -0.51 13.80 -7.77
CA GLU A 469 0.10 14.07 -6.46
C GLU A 469 -0.24 15.48 -5.95
N PRO A 470 -0.21 15.72 -4.62
CA PRO A 470 -0.06 14.76 -3.53
C PRO A 470 -1.28 13.82 -3.45
N PRO A 471 -1.12 12.55 -3.03
CA PRO A 471 -2.21 11.56 -3.01
C PRO A 471 -3.14 11.78 -1.81
N VAL A 472 -3.76 12.96 -1.74
CA VAL A 472 -4.65 13.36 -0.65
C VAL A 472 -5.96 12.55 -0.65
N TYR A 473 -6.32 11.91 -1.77
CA TYR A 473 -7.47 11.02 -1.88
C TYR A 473 -7.26 9.65 -1.19
N SER A 474 -6.02 9.25 -0.88
CA SER A 474 -5.69 7.95 -0.29
C SER A 474 -5.43 8.06 1.23
N LEU A 475 -6.19 8.89 1.94
CA LEU A 475 -6.03 9.05 3.38
C LEU A 475 -6.69 7.89 4.16
N PRO A 476 -6.06 7.40 5.24
CA PRO A 476 -6.67 6.40 6.13
C PRO A 476 -8.03 6.86 6.67
N THR A 477 -8.91 5.91 6.95
CA THR A 477 -10.20 6.17 7.61
C THR A 477 -10.03 6.41 9.11
N ASN A 478 -9.02 5.80 9.74
CA ASN A 478 -8.69 6.03 11.15
C ASN A 478 -8.28 7.51 11.37
N PRO A 479 -8.94 8.26 12.27
CA PRO A 479 -8.65 9.69 12.45
C PRO A 479 -7.21 10.02 12.84
N THR A 480 -6.57 9.17 13.65
CA THR A 480 -5.19 9.41 14.11
C THR A 480 -4.20 9.17 12.97
N GLU A 481 -4.37 8.08 12.23
CA GLU A 481 -3.53 7.78 11.06
C GLU A 481 -3.74 8.79 9.93
N LYS A 482 -4.99 9.21 9.72
CA LYS A 482 -5.35 10.29 8.80
C LYS A 482 -4.60 11.57 9.13
N GLN A 483 -4.63 12.00 10.40
CA GLN A 483 -3.92 13.20 10.82
C GLN A 483 -2.41 13.05 10.67
N ARG A 484 -1.84 11.91 11.06
CA ARG A 484 -0.40 11.61 10.88
C ARG A 484 0.02 11.69 9.41
N ARG A 485 -0.79 11.15 8.49
CA ARG A 485 -0.51 11.21 7.05
C ARG A 485 -0.61 12.64 6.51
N ILE A 486 -1.58 13.42 6.98
CA ILE A 486 -1.68 14.86 6.67
C ILE A 486 -0.43 15.60 7.14
N ASP A 487 -0.01 15.38 8.38
CA ASP A 487 1.18 16.03 8.94
C ASP A 487 2.44 15.63 8.15
N GLN A 488 2.55 14.37 7.73
CA GLN A 488 3.64 13.92 6.86
C GLN A 488 3.65 14.68 5.53
N LEU A 489 2.50 14.80 4.84
CA LEU A 489 2.41 15.53 3.58
C LEU A 489 2.80 17.00 3.75
N MET A 490 2.30 17.66 4.80
CA MET A 490 2.60 19.07 5.10
C MET A 490 4.07 19.31 5.46
N ASN A 491 4.78 18.30 5.95
CA ASN A 491 6.22 18.36 6.23
C ASN A 491 7.08 17.79 5.09
N THR A 492 6.48 17.43 3.95
CA THR A 492 7.23 16.94 2.80
C THR A 492 7.59 18.10 1.87
N ASP A 493 8.85 18.48 1.87
CA ASP A 493 9.40 19.61 1.10
C ASP A 493 9.16 19.51 -0.41
N TYR A 494 9.07 18.29 -0.94
CA TYR A 494 8.69 18.05 -2.32
C TYR A 494 7.35 18.70 -2.72
N TYR A 495 6.41 18.87 -1.78
CA TYR A 495 5.12 19.53 -2.04
C TYR A 495 5.09 20.98 -1.54
N THR A 496 5.75 21.29 -0.43
CA THR A 496 5.65 22.61 0.21
C THR A 496 6.74 23.59 -0.21
N THR A 497 7.85 23.10 -0.76
CA THR A 497 9.01 23.89 -1.18
C THR A 497 9.61 24.74 -0.05
N THR A 498 9.50 24.28 1.19
CA THR A 498 9.81 25.09 2.40
C THR A 498 11.29 25.47 2.48
N HIS A 499 12.22 24.56 2.21
CA HIS A 499 13.65 24.89 2.20
C HIS A 499 14.03 25.81 1.04
N ALA A 500 13.41 25.63 -0.14
CA ALA A 500 13.61 26.53 -1.27
C ALA A 500 13.18 27.97 -0.93
N ARG A 501 12.01 28.14 -0.29
CA ARG A 501 11.54 29.43 0.25
C ARG A 501 12.60 30.07 1.13
N GLY A 502 13.13 29.34 2.10
CA GLY A 502 14.15 29.86 3.02
C GLY A 502 15.41 30.37 2.30
N TYR A 503 15.87 29.68 1.26
CA TYR A 503 16.99 30.14 0.44
C TYR A 503 16.67 31.42 -0.33
N PHE A 504 15.48 31.50 -0.94
CA PHE A 504 15.06 32.72 -1.63
C PHE A 504 14.86 33.91 -0.68
N GLU A 505 14.35 33.70 0.52
CA GLU A 505 14.26 34.73 1.56
C GLU A 505 15.63 35.26 1.96
N GLN A 506 16.62 34.37 2.18
CA GLN A 506 17.99 34.79 2.47
C GLN A 506 18.60 35.57 1.31
N SER A 507 18.38 35.11 0.07
CA SER A 507 18.83 35.82 -1.13
C SER A 507 18.25 37.23 -1.19
N ALA A 508 16.92 37.38 -1.07
CA ALA A 508 16.24 38.67 -1.10
C ALA A 508 16.72 39.61 0.01
N LYS A 509 17.00 39.06 1.20
CA LYS A 509 17.45 39.82 2.37
C LYS A 509 18.86 40.39 2.21
N VAL A 510 19.79 39.65 1.60
CA VAL A 510 21.20 40.08 1.49
C VAL A 510 21.52 40.80 0.17
N ALA A 511 20.61 40.74 -0.80
CA ALA A 511 20.70 41.43 -2.07
C ALA A 511 20.74 42.96 -1.90
N LYS A 512 21.62 43.60 -2.65
CA LYS A 512 21.68 45.05 -2.85
C LYS A 512 21.23 45.44 -4.26
N ILE A 513 21.44 44.56 -5.24
CA ILE A 513 20.92 44.72 -6.61
C ILE A 513 19.42 44.43 -6.63
N SER A 514 18.61 45.38 -7.11
CA SER A 514 17.15 45.24 -7.16
C SER A 514 16.70 44.02 -7.95
N ALA A 515 17.36 43.69 -9.07
CA ALA A 515 16.94 42.59 -9.94
C ALA A 515 16.95 41.22 -9.24
N ILE A 516 18.00 40.92 -8.47
CA ILE A 516 18.08 39.66 -7.72
C ILE A 516 17.19 39.67 -6.48
N ALA A 517 17.03 40.83 -5.82
CA ALA A 517 16.10 40.99 -4.70
C ALA A 517 14.65 40.70 -5.14
N ASP A 518 14.21 41.30 -6.25
CA ASP A 518 12.86 41.15 -6.79
C ASP A 518 12.57 39.70 -7.21
N ARG A 519 13.49 39.09 -7.95
CA ARG A 519 13.37 37.69 -8.39
C ARG A 519 13.31 36.73 -7.21
N SER A 520 14.14 36.94 -6.20
CA SER A 520 14.18 36.11 -5.00
C SER A 520 12.90 36.27 -4.17
N ALA A 521 12.44 37.51 -3.97
CA ALA A 521 11.18 37.78 -3.27
C ALA A 521 9.98 37.15 -3.99
N TYR A 522 9.95 37.19 -5.32
CA TYR A 522 8.92 36.50 -6.11
C TYR A 522 8.96 34.98 -5.91
N MET A 523 10.15 34.38 -5.95
CA MET A 523 10.28 32.94 -5.76
C MET A 523 9.92 32.48 -4.34
N ALA A 524 10.25 33.27 -3.31
CA ALA A 524 9.78 33.02 -1.94
C ALA A 524 8.24 33.03 -1.87
N ALA A 525 7.61 34.06 -2.46
CA ALA A 525 6.14 34.15 -2.54
C ALA A 525 5.49 33.00 -3.31
N ARG A 526 6.14 32.51 -4.39
CA ARG A 526 5.68 31.31 -5.10
C ARG A 526 5.77 30.06 -4.24
N CYS A 527 6.87 29.87 -3.51
CA CYS A 527 7.03 28.73 -2.61
C CYS A 527 5.96 28.72 -1.51
N GLU A 528 5.65 29.89 -0.94
CA GLU A 528 4.54 30.04 0.02
C GLU A 528 3.18 29.69 -0.61
N ALA A 529 2.94 30.10 -1.86
CA ALA A 529 1.72 29.73 -2.59
C ALA A 529 1.61 28.22 -2.87
N HIS A 530 2.72 27.52 -3.09
CA HIS A 530 2.75 26.06 -3.25
C HIS A 530 2.35 25.34 -1.95
N ALA A 531 2.90 25.75 -0.81
CA ALA A 531 2.48 25.22 0.50
C ALA A 531 0.98 25.45 0.76
N PHE A 532 0.46 26.62 0.37
CA PHE A 532 -0.99 26.88 0.44
C PHE A 532 -1.81 25.95 -0.46
N SER A 533 -1.33 25.65 -1.69
CA SER A 533 -2.02 24.74 -2.60
C SER A 533 -2.21 23.36 -1.98
N LEU A 534 -1.17 22.80 -1.37
CA LEU A 534 -1.26 21.53 -0.63
C LEU A 534 -2.29 21.61 0.52
N GLN A 535 -2.19 22.65 1.35
CA GLN A 535 -3.12 22.86 2.46
C GLN A 535 -4.57 22.95 1.97
N ARG A 536 -4.81 23.65 0.85
CA ARG A 536 -6.11 23.78 0.23
C ARG A 536 -6.66 22.42 -0.20
N SER A 537 -5.85 21.58 -0.85
CA SER A 537 -6.26 20.21 -1.24
C SER A 537 -6.61 19.33 -0.03
N ILE A 538 -5.86 19.45 1.07
CA ILE A 538 -6.18 18.74 2.32
C ILE A 538 -7.53 19.20 2.90
N GLU A 539 -7.79 20.50 2.88
CA GLU A 539 -9.06 21.06 3.36
C GLU A 539 -10.25 20.65 2.48
N GLN A 540 -10.09 20.52 1.15
CA GLN A 540 -11.15 20.01 0.27
C GLN A 540 -11.62 18.62 0.73
N ILE A 541 -10.69 17.72 1.04
CA ILE A 541 -11.02 16.35 1.46
C ILE A 541 -11.55 16.30 2.89
N ARG A 542 -11.05 17.14 3.80
CA ARG A 542 -11.61 17.27 5.16
C ARG A 542 -13.08 17.69 5.14
N ASN A 543 -13.50 18.43 4.11
CA ASN A 543 -14.88 18.90 3.95
C ASN A 543 -15.73 18.05 3.00
N GLY A 544 -15.24 16.88 2.54
CA GLY A 544 -16.03 15.97 1.70
C GLY A 544 -16.01 16.30 0.21
N TYR A 545 -14.85 16.72 -0.32
CA TYR A 545 -14.64 17.11 -1.72
C TYR A 545 -15.46 18.34 -2.13
N VAL A 546 -15.44 19.38 -1.29
CA VAL A 546 -16.08 20.67 -1.61
C VAL A 546 -15.21 21.45 -2.61
N TYR A 547 -15.83 22.00 -3.65
CA TYR A 547 -15.15 22.69 -4.76
C TYR A 547 -15.35 24.21 -4.75
N GLU A 548 -14.87 24.89 -5.80
CA GLU A 548 -14.77 26.36 -5.90
C GLU A 548 -16.13 27.08 -6.01
N ASP A 549 -17.22 26.33 -6.13
CA ASP A 549 -18.60 26.80 -6.13
C ASP A 549 -19.17 27.04 -4.72
N ASP A 550 -18.56 26.42 -3.68
CA ASP A 550 -18.93 26.69 -2.29
C ASP A 550 -18.29 27.98 -1.79
N SER A 551 -19.08 29.05 -1.77
CA SER A 551 -18.67 30.36 -1.27
C SER A 551 -18.13 30.36 0.17
N THR A 552 -18.58 29.42 1.03
CA THR A 552 -18.08 29.28 2.40
C THR A 552 -16.68 28.68 2.41
N PHE A 553 -16.45 27.64 1.61
CA PHE A 553 -15.13 27.05 1.46
C PHE A 553 -14.13 28.07 0.89
N VAL A 554 -14.53 28.80 -0.16
CA VAL A 554 -13.70 29.85 -0.76
C VAL A 554 -13.33 30.92 0.27
N LYS A 555 -14.29 31.45 1.04
CA LYS A 555 -14.03 32.45 2.11
C LYS A 555 -13.09 31.92 3.19
N LYS A 556 -13.23 30.65 3.60
CA LYS A 556 -12.33 30.01 4.57
C LYS A 556 -10.91 29.89 4.01
N MET A 557 -10.75 29.45 2.77
CA MET A 557 -9.43 29.30 2.14
C MET A 557 -8.72 30.64 1.95
N LEU A 558 -9.46 31.69 1.57
CA LEU A 558 -8.93 33.05 1.50
C LEU A 558 -8.44 33.56 2.86
N THR A 559 -9.23 33.32 3.92
CA THR A 559 -8.84 33.69 5.29
C THR A 559 -7.58 32.92 5.73
N LEU A 560 -7.54 31.61 5.48
CA LEU A 560 -6.40 30.76 5.80
C LEU A 560 -5.14 31.24 5.09
N ARG A 561 -5.25 31.59 3.81
CA ARG A 561 -4.15 32.15 3.05
C ARG A 561 -3.67 33.48 3.62
N LYS A 562 -4.57 34.45 3.80
CA LYS A 562 -4.21 35.79 4.32
C LYS A 562 -3.53 35.71 5.69
N THR A 563 -3.92 34.75 6.52
CA THR A 563 -3.41 34.61 7.88
C THR A 563 -2.16 33.74 8.01
N LYS A 564 -1.91 32.80 7.10
CA LYS A 564 -0.79 31.84 7.22
C LYS A 564 0.14 31.73 6.01
N TYR A 565 -0.30 32.13 4.82
CA TYR A 565 0.39 31.88 3.55
C TYR A 565 0.38 33.13 2.64
N ALA A 566 0.61 34.30 3.21
CA ALA A 566 0.66 35.55 2.46
C ALA A 566 1.81 36.48 2.90
N SER A 567 2.72 36.03 3.77
CA SER A 567 3.78 36.89 4.29
C SER A 567 4.70 37.35 3.17
N ASP A 568 5.22 36.40 2.39
CA ASP A 568 6.15 36.69 1.30
C ASP A 568 5.43 37.31 0.12
N TYR A 569 4.20 36.88 -0.13
CA TYR A 569 3.34 37.52 -1.13
C TYR A 569 3.13 39.01 -0.82
N ASN A 570 2.75 39.35 0.40
CA ASN A 570 2.52 40.74 0.80
C ASN A 570 3.82 41.55 0.76
N ALA A 571 4.94 40.97 1.20
CA ALA A 571 6.25 41.61 1.12
C ALA A 571 6.64 41.89 -0.35
N PHE A 572 6.43 40.91 -1.24
CA PHE A 572 6.64 41.07 -2.68
C PHE A 572 5.73 42.16 -3.26
N PHE A 573 4.43 42.06 -3.02
CA PHE A 573 3.42 42.95 -3.59
C PHE A 573 3.66 44.42 -3.21
N ASN A 574 3.98 44.67 -1.93
CA ASN A 574 4.15 46.02 -1.41
C ASN A 574 5.45 46.69 -1.87
N ASN A 575 6.52 45.91 -2.10
CA ASN A 575 7.86 46.46 -2.30
C ASN A 575 8.43 46.26 -3.71
N HIS A 576 7.92 45.29 -4.49
CA HIS A 576 8.56 44.84 -5.73
C HIS A 576 7.66 44.95 -6.99
N THR A 577 6.41 45.40 -6.87
CA THR A 577 5.46 45.51 -8.01
C THR A 577 5.70 46.72 -8.92
N ARG A 578 6.61 47.62 -8.57
CA ARG A 578 6.96 48.80 -9.39
C ARG A 578 8.28 48.65 -10.15
N THR A 579 8.91 47.49 -10.07
CA THR A 579 10.26 47.28 -10.61
C THR A 579 10.24 46.85 -12.08
N MET A 580 11.41 46.89 -12.73
CA MET A 580 11.55 46.38 -14.10
C MET A 580 11.25 44.88 -14.19
N PHE A 581 11.61 44.11 -13.16
CA PHE A 581 11.26 42.69 -13.08
C PHE A 581 9.73 42.50 -13.18
N ASN A 582 8.95 43.24 -12.40
CA ASN A 582 7.49 43.14 -12.45
C ASN A 582 6.91 43.46 -13.84
N LYS A 583 7.45 44.50 -14.50
CA LYS A 583 7.02 44.89 -15.86
C LYS A 583 7.27 43.77 -16.88
N GLU A 584 8.46 43.19 -16.88
CA GLU A 584 8.79 42.09 -17.80
C GLU A 584 7.99 40.83 -17.51
N MET A 585 7.76 40.51 -16.23
CA MET A 585 6.92 39.38 -15.84
C MET A 585 5.46 39.54 -16.31
N ILE A 586 4.88 40.74 -16.22
CA ILE A 586 3.53 41.02 -16.76
C ILE A 586 3.49 40.82 -18.27
N ARG A 587 4.54 41.22 -18.97
CA ARG A 587 4.63 41.18 -20.42
C ARG A 587 4.78 39.75 -20.95
N GLU A 588 5.65 38.96 -20.33
CA GLU A 588 6.16 37.71 -20.91
C GLU A 588 5.70 36.45 -20.16
N CYS A 589 5.04 36.58 -18.99
CA CYS A 589 4.55 35.45 -18.21
C CYS A 589 3.04 35.49 -18.01
N ALA A 590 2.30 34.70 -18.79
CA ALA A 590 0.83 34.66 -18.75
C ALA A 590 0.26 34.36 -17.34
N MET A 591 0.93 33.48 -16.60
CA MET A 591 0.51 33.06 -15.25
C MET A 591 0.85 34.10 -14.16
N TYR A 592 1.66 35.11 -14.46
CA TYR A 592 2.06 36.12 -13.47
C TYR A 592 0.89 37.04 -13.08
N LYS A 593 -0.04 37.29 -14.01
CA LYS A 593 -1.27 38.04 -13.71
C LYS A 593 -2.14 37.33 -12.68
N ASP A 594 -2.24 36.00 -12.75
CA ASP A 594 -2.96 35.22 -11.75
C ASP A 594 -2.27 35.26 -10.39
N PHE A 595 -0.93 35.31 -10.37
CA PHE A 595 -0.17 35.55 -9.14
C PHE A 595 -0.43 36.96 -8.57
N LEU A 596 -0.48 38.02 -9.38
CA LEU A 596 -0.74 39.38 -8.88
C LEU A 596 -2.19 39.57 -8.42
N THR A 597 -3.14 38.91 -9.06
CA THR A 597 -4.56 38.92 -8.66
C THR A 597 -4.88 37.85 -7.63
N PHE A 598 -3.87 37.09 -7.20
CA PHE A 598 -3.99 36.05 -6.19
C PHE A 598 -4.58 36.66 -4.91
N GLY A 599 -4.29 37.92 -4.56
CA GLY A 599 -4.86 38.62 -3.40
C GLY A 599 -6.30 39.13 -3.54
N ASP A 600 -6.80 39.28 -4.78
CA ASP A 600 -7.92 40.19 -5.09
C ASP A 600 -9.20 39.49 -5.53
N ARG A 601 -9.23 38.14 -5.66
CA ARG A 601 -10.47 37.42 -5.99
C ARG A 601 -11.41 37.29 -4.79
N VAL A 602 -11.92 38.43 -4.36
CA VAL A 602 -13.21 38.62 -3.69
C VAL A 602 -13.80 39.87 -4.31
N GLU A 603 -14.46 39.75 -5.45
CA GLU A 603 -15.41 40.79 -5.84
C GLU A 603 -16.81 40.19 -5.79
N GLU A 604 -17.48 40.63 -4.71
CA GLU A 604 -18.91 40.87 -4.47
C GLU A 604 -19.90 39.70 -4.51
#